data_AF-A0A514CM15-F1
#
_entry.id   AF-A0A514CM15-F1
#
_cell.length_a   1.000
_cell.length_b   1.000
_cell.length_c   1.000
_cell.angle_alpha   90.00
_cell.angle_beta   90.00
_cell.angle_gamma   90.00
#
_symmetry.space_group_name_H-M   'P 1'
#
loop_
_entity.id
_entity.type
_entity.pdbx_description
1 polymer ?
#
loop_
_entity_poly.entity_id
_entity_poly.type
_entity_poly.pdbx_seq_one_letter_code
_entity_poly.pdbx_strand_id
1 'polypeptide(L)'
;MEKYELEKKIWTEADFKNMGWHDCRIYKIRLTDDLELDIDYILNWNKPDIEGLPFTFWVAPATLIFKKISNIQFEIDTAFDEAIDIEDIELNKSDNKFQWTIITKQGDIELEAEEFAQWIRQEPFFQFGQTISFIERCGFSLEQTIDQANPNRFRLDIVEQQKKDFEHYENVKKRQFKRKEKADLEEQRENGTIDLKDYLTKKKEIKEMLDYYDYWLKNTRFENW
;
A
#
# COMPACT_ATOMS: atom_id res chain seq x y z
N MET A 1 -1.66 17.36 4.14
CA MET A 1 -1.31 16.20 3.32
C MET A 1 -1.88 16.42 1.94
N GLU A 2 -1.06 16.30 0.90
CA GLU A 2 -1.59 16.40 -0.47
C GLU A 2 -2.54 15.23 -0.72
N LYS A 3 -3.70 15.54 -1.28
CA LYS A 3 -4.69 14.54 -1.65
C LYS A 3 -4.20 13.87 -2.93
N TYR A 4 -4.22 12.53 -2.98
CA TYR A 4 -3.99 11.83 -4.23
C TYR A 4 -5.10 12.18 -5.23
N GLU A 5 -4.72 12.66 -6.41
CA GLU A 5 -5.64 12.91 -7.50
C GLU A 5 -5.77 11.66 -8.35
N LEU A 6 -6.95 11.04 -8.33
CA LEU A 6 -7.25 9.89 -9.18
C LEU A 6 -7.31 10.32 -10.64
N GLU A 7 -6.46 9.74 -11.47
CA GLU A 7 -6.54 9.91 -12.93
C GLU A 7 -7.88 9.38 -13.47
N LYS A 8 -8.29 8.20 -13.00
CA LYS A 8 -9.48 7.50 -13.49
C LYS A 8 -10.10 6.61 -12.41
N LYS A 9 -11.43 6.51 -12.43
CA LYS A 9 -12.19 5.65 -11.50
C LYS A 9 -12.60 4.30 -12.11
N ILE A 10 -12.63 4.19 -13.43
CA ILE A 10 -12.99 2.96 -14.15
C ILE A 10 -11.88 2.66 -15.15
N TRP A 11 -11.18 1.55 -14.97
CA TRP A 11 -10.11 1.10 -15.86
C TRP A 11 -10.61 -0.07 -16.69
N THR A 12 -10.20 -0.17 -17.94
CA THR A 12 -10.60 -1.25 -18.85
C THR A 12 -9.38 -1.87 -19.53
N GLU A 13 -9.61 -2.82 -20.43
CA GLU A 13 -8.58 -3.49 -21.25
C GLU A 13 -7.65 -2.49 -21.97
N ALA A 14 -8.18 -1.32 -22.34
CA ALA A 14 -7.43 -0.27 -23.01
C ALA A 14 -6.36 0.35 -22.10
N ASP A 15 -6.60 0.36 -20.79
CA ASP A 15 -5.70 0.95 -19.81
C ASP A 15 -4.75 -0.10 -19.20
N PHE A 16 -5.02 -1.40 -19.39
CA PHE A 16 -4.35 -2.51 -18.70
C PHE A 16 -2.82 -2.43 -18.68
N LYS A 17 -2.20 -2.02 -19.79
CA LYS A 17 -0.73 -1.91 -19.90
C LYS A 17 -0.11 -0.86 -18.96
N ASN A 18 -0.91 0.08 -18.46
CA ASN A 18 -0.47 1.14 -17.56
C ASN A 18 -0.82 0.84 -16.09
N MET A 19 -1.44 -0.31 -15.81
CA MET A 19 -1.88 -0.71 -14.48
C MET A 19 -0.76 -1.47 -13.77
N GLY A 20 -0.74 -1.42 -12.43
CA GLY A 20 0.22 -2.15 -11.59
C GLY A 20 -0.49 -3.10 -10.65
N TRP A 21 -0.07 -4.36 -10.62
CA TRP A 21 -0.80 -5.45 -9.95
C TRP A 21 -0.13 -5.98 -8.67
N HIS A 22 1.18 -5.75 -8.53
CA HIS A 22 1.98 -6.24 -7.42
C HIS A 22 1.41 -5.87 -6.05
N ASP A 23 1.28 -6.89 -5.20
CA ASP A 23 0.85 -6.85 -3.80
C ASP A 23 -0.60 -6.39 -3.59
N CYS A 24 -1.47 -6.49 -4.61
CA CYS A 24 -2.89 -6.22 -4.44
C CYS A 24 -3.58 -7.38 -3.69
N ARG A 25 -4.05 -7.11 -2.47
CA ARG A 25 -4.78 -8.07 -1.61
C ARG A 25 -6.14 -8.41 -2.20
N ILE A 26 -6.48 -9.70 -2.31
CA ILE A 26 -7.83 -10.18 -2.63
C ILE A 26 -8.57 -10.53 -1.33
N TYR A 27 -9.79 -10.00 -1.18
CA TYR A 27 -10.65 -10.26 -0.01
C TYR A 27 -11.87 -11.12 -0.32
N LYS A 28 -12.35 -11.09 -1.56
CA LYS A 28 -13.55 -11.79 -1.97
C LYS A 28 -13.46 -12.17 -3.43
N ILE A 29 -13.90 -13.40 -3.72
CA ILE A 29 -13.99 -13.94 -5.07
C ILE A 29 -15.45 -14.34 -5.31
N ARG A 30 -16.02 -13.92 -6.44
CA ARG A 30 -17.31 -14.41 -6.93
C ARG A 30 -17.13 -14.98 -8.32
N LEU A 31 -17.53 -16.23 -8.47
CA LEU A 31 -17.50 -16.96 -9.74
C LEU A 31 -18.94 -17.19 -10.20
N THR A 32 -19.31 -16.57 -11.32
CA THR A 32 -20.61 -16.72 -11.99
C THR A 32 -20.36 -16.85 -13.50
N ASP A 33 -21.14 -16.20 -14.37
CA ASP A 33 -20.75 -15.98 -15.77
C ASP A 33 -19.52 -15.05 -15.88
N ASP A 34 -19.28 -14.24 -14.84
CA ASP A 34 -18.13 -13.37 -14.69
C ASP A 34 -17.24 -13.84 -13.52
N LEU A 35 -15.95 -13.53 -13.56
CA LEU A 35 -15.05 -13.60 -12.41
C LEU A 35 -14.92 -12.20 -11.80
N GLU A 36 -15.26 -12.07 -10.52
CA GLU A 36 -15.19 -10.80 -9.82
C GLU A 36 -14.34 -10.90 -8.54
N LEU A 37 -13.45 -9.94 -8.35
CA LEU A 37 -12.53 -9.87 -7.21
C LEU A 37 -12.71 -8.56 -6.46
N ASP A 38 -12.78 -8.65 -5.13
CA ASP A 38 -12.65 -7.49 -4.25
C ASP A 38 -11.19 -7.31 -3.85
N ILE A 39 -10.58 -6.18 -4.21
CA ILE A 39 -9.16 -5.93 -3.96
C ILE A 39 -8.86 -4.64 -3.19
N ASP A 40 -7.69 -4.60 -2.54
CA ASP A 40 -6.93 -3.37 -2.27
C ASP A 40 -6.06 -3.08 -3.50
N TYR A 41 -6.47 -2.14 -4.36
CA TYR A 41 -5.64 -1.73 -5.50
C TYR A 41 -4.64 -0.65 -5.06
N ILE A 42 -3.34 -0.90 -5.31
CA ILE A 42 -2.28 0.04 -4.95
C ILE A 42 -2.07 1.02 -6.12
N LEU A 43 -2.46 2.27 -5.90
CA LEU A 43 -2.36 3.34 -6.89
C LEU A 43 -0.97 3.98 -6.95
N ASN A 44 -0.27 4.02 -5.82
CA ASN A 44 1.08 4.57 -5.77
C ASN A 44 1.90 4.03 -4.60
N TRP A 45 3.17 3.78 -4.88
CA TRP A 45 4.21 3.50 -3.90
C TRP A 45 4.99 4.79 -3.65
N ASN A 46 4.72 5.45 -2.53
CA ASN A 46 5.40 6.68 -2.16
C ASN A 46 6.78 6.32 -1.57
N LYS A 47 7.83 6.52 -2.38
CA LYS A 47 9.21 6.39 -1.93
C LYS A 47 9.49 7.42 -0.84
N PRO A 48 10.09 7.04 0.30
CA PRO A 48 10.47 8.00 1.32
C PRO A 48 11.57 8.95 0.82
N ASP A 49 11.55 10.16 1.35
CA ASP A 49 12.54 11.22 1.12
C ASP A 49 13.86 10.98 1.87
N ILE A 50 13.85 10.12 2.89
CA ILE A 50 15.01 9.72 3.68
C ILE A 50 15.28 8.24 3.47
N GLU A 51 16.54 7.91 3.18
CA GLU A 51 16.99 6.52 3.08
C GLU A 51 16.79 5.75 4.39
N GLY A 52 16.38 4.48 4.28
CA GLY A 52 16.13 3.60 5.44
C GLY A 52 14.72 3.67 6.00
N LEU A 53 13.86 4.58 5.53
CA LEU A 53 12.44 4.54 5.85
C LEU A 53 11.69 3.51 4.98
N PRO A 54 10.58 2.93 5.48
CA PRO A 54 9.66 2.14 4.66
C PRO A 54 8.89 3.00 3.64
N PHE A 55 8.42 2.34 2.57
CA PHE A 55 7.45 2.94 1.65
C PHE A 55 6.11 3.19 2.36
N THR A 56 5.37 4.17 1.85
CA THR A 56 3.96 4.37 2.18
C THR A 56 3.15 4.31 0.89
N PHE A 57 1.83 4.14 0.98
CA PHE A 57 1.03 3.71 -0.17
C PHE A 57 -0.23 4.55 -0.30
N TRP A 58 -0.65 4.79 -1.54
CA TRP A 58 -2.01 5.18 -1.84
C TRP A 58 -2.77 3.94 -2.30
N VAL A 59 -3.77 3.53 -1.55
CA VAL A 59 -4.52 2.28 -1.77
C VAL A 59 -6.00 2.61 -1.89
N ALA A 60 -6.72 1.97 -2.79
CA ALA A 60 -8.17 2.14 -2.91
C ALA A 60 -8.89 0.79 -2.99
N PRO A 61 -10.07 0.65 -2.35
CA PRO A 61 -10.91 -0.52 -2.53
C PRO A 61 -11.45 -0.54 -3.96
N ALA A 62 -11.24 -1.66 -4.66
CA ALA A 62 -11.63 -1.79 -6.05
C ALA A 62 -12.31 -3.14 -6.34
N THR A 63 -13.22 -3.13 -7.32
CA THR A 63 -13.81 -4.35 -7.89
C THR A 63 -13.14 -4.62 -9.22
N LEU A 64 -12.49 -5.77 -9.36
CA LEU A 64 -11.91 -6.27 -10.60
C LEU A 64 -12.86 -7.28 -11.23
N ILE A 65 -13.11 -7.20 -12.54
CA ILE A 65 -14.10 -8.04 -13.22
C ILE A 65 -13.55 -8.49 -14.57
N PHE A 66 -13.65 -9.79 -14.83
CA PHE A 66 -13.49 -10.40 -16.14
C PHE A 66 -14.86 -10.94 -16.55
N LYS A 67 -15.40 -10.50 -17.69
CA LYS A 67 -16.77 -10.84 -18.06
C LYS A 67 -16.85 -12.02 -19.01
N LYS A 68 -17.96 -12.77 -18.91
CA LYS A 68 -18.29 -13.92 -19.77
C LYS A 68 -17.11 -14.88 -19.90
N ILE A 69 -16.60 -15.27 -18.74
CA ILE A 69 -15.37 -16.07 -18.67
C ILE A 69 -15.63 -17.47 -19.25
N SER A 70 -14.58 -18.07 -19.80
CA SER A 70 -14.58 -19.48 -20.19
C SER A 70 -13.22 -20.10 -19.92
N ASN A 71 -13.11 -21.43 -20.05
CA ASN A 71 -11.87 -22.18 -19.85
C ASN A 71 -11.12 -21.80 -18.55
N ILE A 72 -11.87 -21.67 -17.45
CA ILE A 72 -11.30 -21.33 -16.15
C ILE A 72 -10.52 -22.51 -15.55
N GLN A 73 -9.30 -22.22 -15.10
CA GLN A 73 -8.51 -23.06 -14.22
C GLN A 73 -8.17 -22.26 -12.97
N PHE A 74 -8.37 -22.87 -11.81
CA PHE A 74 -8.25 -22.21 -10.52
C PHE A 74 -7.42 -23.08 -9.60
N GLU A 75 -6.20 -22.64 -9.28
CA GLU A 75 -5.29 -23.34 -8.38
C GLU A 75 -4.89 -22.37 -7.25
N ILE A 76 -5.44 -22.58 -6.05
CA ILE A 76 -5.06 -21.82 -4.87
C ILE A 76 -4.84 -22.80 -3.72
N ASP A 77 -3.63 -22.81 -3.19
CA ASP A 77 -3.26 -23.49 -1.96
C ASP A 77 -2.98 -22.45 -0.87
N THR A 78 -3.87 -22.36 0.12
CA THR A 78 -3.77 -21.36 1.18
C THR A 78 -4.40 -21.88 2.47
N ALA A 79 -3.78 -21.53 3.60
CA ALA A 79 -4.39 -21.77 4.91
C ALA A 79 -5.47 -20.71 5.22
N PHE A 80 -6.41 -21.02 6.12
CA PHE A 80 -7.52 -20.11 6.45
C PHE A 80 -7.11 -18.70 6.93
N ASP A 81 -5.92 -18.56 7.50
CA ASP A 81 -5.39 -17.29 8.02
C ASP A 81 -4.40 -16.60 7.06
N GLU A 82 -4.18 -17.18 5.89
CA GLU A 82 -3.31 -16.62 4.86
C GLU A 82 -4.10 -15.75 3.89
N ALA A 83 -3.49 -14.62 3.55
CA ALA A 83 -4.05 -13.70 2.60
C ALA A 83 -3.65 -14.08 1.17
N ILE A 84 -4.57 -13.87 0.23
CA ILE A 84 -4.29 -14.01 -1.20
C ILE A 84 -3.83 -12.66 -1.74
N ASP A 85 -2.62 -12.61 -2.28
CA ASP A 85 -2.02 -11.41 -2.87
C ASP A 85 -1.70 -11.64 -4.34
N ILE A 86 -2.14 -10.71 -5.18
CA ILE A 86 -1.77 -10.68 -6.60
C ILE A 86 -0.29 -10.30 -6.70
N GLU A 87 0.49 -11.12 -7.38
CA GLU A 87 1.84 -10.76 -7.81
C GLU A 87 1.79 -10.04 -9.14
N ASP A 88 1.10 -10.59 -10.13
CA ASP A 88 0.92 -9.93 -11.41
C ASP A 88 -0.37 -10.39 -12.08
N ILE A 89 -0.79 -9.67 -13.11
CA ILE A 89 -1.82 -10.12 -14.04
C ILE A 89 -1.25 -10.04 -15.45
N GLU A 90 -1.31 -11.15 -16.16
CA GLU A 90 -0.86 -11.25 -17.54
C GLU A 90 -2.04 -11.40 -18.50
N LEU A 91 -1.91 -10.79 -19.68
CA LEU A 91 -2.84 -10.94 -20.79
C LEU A 91 -2.11 -11.44 -22.03
N ASN A 92 -2.42 -12.65 -22.46
CA ASN A 92 -1.95 -13.23 -23.71
C ASN A 92 -3.07 -13.22 -24.76
N LYS A 93 -2.80 -12.60 -25.92
CA LYS A 93 -3.73 -12.52 -27.05
C LYS A 93 -3.24 -13.42 -28.18
N SER A 94 -3.96 -14.51 -28.46
CA SER A 94 -3.63 -15.46 -29.54
C SER A 94 -4.91 -15.96 -30.22
N ASP A 95 -4.95 -16.00 -31.56
CA ASP A 95 -6.05 -16.59 -32.34
C ASP A 95 -7.47 -16.20 -31.87
N ASN A 96 -7.72 -14.91 -31.63
CA ASN A 96 -8.96 -14.34 -31.08
C ASN A 96 -9.33 -14.76 -29.64
N LYS A 97 -8.40 -15.37 -28.91
CA LYS A 97 -8.53 -15.67 -27.48
C LYS A 97 -7.80 -14.63 -26.65
N PHE A 98 -8.42 -14.27 -25.55
CA PHE A 98 -7.92 -13.33 -24.55
C PHE A 98 -7.70 -14.11 -23.27
N GLN A 99 -6.53 -14.74 -23.16
CA GLN A 99 -6.15 -15.53 -21.99
C GLN A 99 -5.61 -14.60 -20.91
N TRP A 100 -6.20 -14.66 -19.73
CA TRP A 100 -5.74 -13.95 -18.54
C TRP A 100 -5.16 -14.95 -17.55
N THR A 101 -4.05 -14.55 -16.93
CA THR A 101 -3.46 -15.28 -15.81
C THR A 101 -3.30 -14.30 -14.65
N ILE A 102 -4.02 -14.54 -13.56
CA ILE A 102 -3.87 -13.82 -12.30
C ILE A 102 -2.89 -14.62 -11.46
N ILE A 103 -1.66 -14.13 -11.38
CA ILE A 103 -0.57 -14.77 -10.66
C ILE A 103 -0.67 -14.36 -9.20
N THR A 104 -0.75 -15.32 -8.29
CA THR A 104 -0.78 -15.04 -6.85
C THR A 104 0.30 -15.82 -6.12
N LYS A 105 0.64 -15.39 -4.90
CA LYS A 105 1.59 -16.12 -4.04
C LYS A 105 1.11 -17.54 -3.67
N GLN A 106 -0.18 -17.80 -3.82
CA GLN A 106 -0.85 -19.03 -3.40
C GLN A 106 -1.22 -19.94 -4.58
N GLY A 107 -0.86 -19.55 -5.81
CA GLY A 107 -1.22 -20.26 -7.05
C GLY A 107 -2.02 -19.37 -8.00
N ASP A 108 -2.21 -19.85 -9.22
CA ASP A 108 -2.68 -19.01 -10.32
C ASP A 108 -4.15 -19.24 -10.66
N ILE A 109 -4.80 -18.17 -11.14
CA ILE A 109 -6.13 -18.25 -11.75
C ILE A 109 -5.99 -17.94 -13.24
N GLU A 110 -6.30 -18.91 -14.09
CA GLU A 110 -6.27 -18.78 -15.53
C GLU A 110 -7.69 -18.79 -16.10
N LEU A 111 -7.97 -17.93 -17.08
CA LEU A 111 -9.28 -17.87 -17.74
C LEU A 111 -9.21 -17.22 -19.13
N GLU A 112 -10.23 -17.43 -19.95
CA GLU A 112 -10.47 -16.67 -21.18
C GLU A 112 -11.59 -15.64 -20.96
N ALA A 113 -11.35 -14.37 -21.30
CA ALA A 113 -12.37 -13.31 -21.26
C ALA A 113 -12.04 -12.15 -22.22
N GLU A 114 -13.01 -11.72 -23.04
CA GLU A 114 -12.81 -10.58 -23.95
C GLU A 114 -12.87 -9.23 -23.25
N GLU A 115 -13.66 -9.14 -22.16
CA GLU A 115 -13.91 -7.91 -21.43
C GLU A 115 -13.33 -7.96 -20.01
N PHE A 116 -12.69 -6.86 -19.60
CA PHE A 116 -12.09 -6.61 -18.31
C PHE A 116 -12.40 -5.19 -17.83
N ALA A 117 -12.76 -5.05 -16.55
CA ALA A 117 -12.94 -3.75 -15.94
C ALA A 117 -12.51 -3.73 -14.47
N GLN A 118 -11.97 -2.61 -14.03
CA GLN A 118 -11.73 -2.30 -12.62
C GLN A 118 -12.48 -1.04 -12.20
N TRP A 119 -13.22 -1.13 -11.10
CA TRP A 119 -13.97 -0.03 -10.51
C TRP A 119 -13.33 0.41 -9.20
N ILE A 120 -12.73 1.60 -9.16
CA ILE A 120 -12.26 2.23 -7.92
C ILE A 120 -13.49 2.75 -7.15
N ARG A 121 -13.84 2.06 -6.07
CA ARG A 121 -15.11 2.29 -5.37
C ARG A 121 -15.09 3.51 -4.46
N GLN A 122 -13.93 3.87 -3.93
CA GLN A 122 -13.78 4.99 -3.01
C GLN A 122 -12.49 5.76 -3.30
N GLU A 123 -12.42 7.00 -2.80
CA GLU A 123 -11.20 7.82 -2.90
C GLU A 123 -10.00 7.11 -2.24
N PRO A 124 -8.76 7.35 -2.68
CA PRO A 124 -7.63 6.60 -2.14
C PRO A 124 -7.39 6.92 -0.66
N PHE A 125 -6.93 5.90 0.09
CA PHE A 125 -6.44 6.03 1.45
C PHE A 125 -4.92 6.11 1.43
N PHE A 126 -4.37 7.01 2.23
CA PHE A 126 -2.96 6.95 2.53
C PHE A 126 -2.72 5.89 3.59
N GLN A 127 -1.83 4.93 3.30
CA GLN A 127 -1.57 3.78 4.14
C GLN A 127 -0.08 3.63 4.42
N PHE A 128 0.23 3.18 5.63
CA PHE A 128 1.58 2.81 6.08
C PHE A 128 1.92 1.35 5.74
N GLY A 129 1.08 0.69 4.97
CA GLY A 129 1.23 -0.66 4.44
C GLY A 129 0.41 -0.80 3.14
N GLN A 130 0.46 -1.97 2.52
CA GLN A 130 -0.15 -2.21 1.20
C GLN A 130 -1.66 -2.50 1.25
N THR A 131 -2.27 -2.51 2.44
CA THR A 131 -3.68 -2.82 2.64
C THR A 131 -4.40 -1.74 3.43
N ILE A 132 -5.72 -1.71 3.30
CA ILE A 132 -6.60 -0.87 4.12
C ILE A 132 -7.27 -1.76 5.18
N SER A 133 -7.38 -1.29 6.41
CA SER A 133 -8.03 -2.08 7.47
C SER A 133 -9.51 -2.36 7.14
N PHE A 134 -10.04 -3.48 7.62
CA PHE A 134 -11.43 -3.89 7.39
C PHE A 134 -12.45 -2.78 7.74
N ILE A 135 -12.22 -2.09 8.84
CA ILE A 135 -13.08 -0.99 9.30
C ILE A 135 -12.97 0.20 8.35
N GLU A 136 -11.75 0.64 8.01
CA GLU A 136 -11.55 1.77 7.10
C GLU A 136 -12.07 1.47 5.69
N ARG A 137 -12.01 0.23 5.20
CA ARG A 137 -12.60 -0.19 3.91
C ARG A 137 -14.13 -0.15 3.90
N CYS A 138 -14.76 -0.22 5.07
CA CYS A 138 -16.20 -0.48 5.23
C CYS A 138 -16.60 -1.89 4.76
N GLY A 139 -15.75 -2.89 5.06
CA GLY A 139 -15.98 -4.29 4.72
C GLY A 139 -15.59 -4.66 3.29
N PHE A 140 -16.09 -5.81 2.85
CA PHE A 140 -15.82 -6.38 1.52
C PHE A 140 -16.99 -6.13 0.56
N SER A 141 -16.70 -5.79 -0.68
CA SER A 141 -17.71 -5.46 -1.69
C SER A 141 -17.28 -5.89 -3.09
N LEU A 142 -18.25 -6.21 -3.93
CA LEU A 142 -18.08 -6.48 -5.36
C LEU A 142 -18.93 -5.52 -6.21
N GLU A 143 -19.37 -4.41 -5.63
CA GLU A 143 -20.21 -3.44 -6.34
C GLU A 143 -19.42 -2.74 -7.45
N GLN A 144 -20.08 -2.54 -8.59
CA GLN A 144 -19.57 -1.76 -9.72
C GLN A 144 -20.00 -0.29 -9.55
N THR A 145 -19.37 0.40 -8.61
CA THR A 145 -19.65 1.80 -8.25
C THR A 145 -18.34 2.59 -8.17
N ILE A 146 -18.43 3.91 -8.36
CA ILE A 146 -17.32 4.86 -8.23
C ILE A 146 -17.46 5.81 -7.03
N ASP A 147 -18.53 5.62 -6.25
CA ASP A 147 -19.01 6.51 -5.19
C ASP A 147 -19.58 5.73 -3.99
N GLN A 148 -18.95 4.60 -3.65
CA GLN A 148 -19.35 3.79 -2.52
C GLN A 148 -19.33 4.61 -1.23
N ALA A 149 -20.49 4.68 -0.56
CA ALA A 149 -20.61 5.34 0.73
C ALA A 149 -19.74 4.64 1.78
N ASN A 150 -18.91 5.43 2.47
CA ASN A 150 -18.10 4.93 3.57
C ASN A 150 -18.20 5.87 4.77
N PRO A 151 -19.10 5.60 5.74
CA PRO A 151 -19.25 6.43 6.93
C PRO A 151 -18.02 6.39 7.84
N ASN A 152 -17.20 5.34 7.76
CA ASN A 152 -16.01 5.18 8.59
C ASN A 152 -14.92 6.22 8.27
N ARG A 153 -14.93 6.83 7.07
CA ARG A 153 -13.99 7.91 6.71
C ARG A 153 -14.10 9.16 7.59
N PHE A 154 -15.28 9.41 8.12
CA PHE A 154 -15.56 10.60 8.93
C PHE A 154 -15.79 10.26 10.40
N ARG A 155 -15.62 8.99 10.77
CA ARG A 155 -15.77 8.55 12.16
C ARG A 155 -14.65 9.12 13.00
N LEU A 156 -15.00 9.78 14.11
CA LEU A 156 -14.06 10.57 14.90
C LEU A 156 -12.86 9.74 15.39
N ASP A 157 -13.11 8.54 15.91
CA ASP A 157 -12.06 7.63 16.40
C ASP A 157 -11.09 7.21 15.29
N ILE A 158 -11.58 6.97 14.06
CA ILE A 158 -10.73 6.61 12.92
C ILE A 158 -9.89 7.81 12.48
N VAL A 159 -10.50 8.98 12.36
CA VAL A 159 -9.79 10.21 11.98
C VAL A 159 -8.73 10.58 13.03
N GLU A 160 -9.03 10.41 14.32
CA GLU A 160 -8.07 10.62 15.40
C GLU A 160 -6.93 9.60 15.37
N GLN A 161 -7.23 8.32 15.11
CA GLN A 161 -6.19 7.30 14.97
C GLN A 161 -5.27 7.58 13.79
N GLN A 162 -5.82 7.96 12.63
CA GLN A 162 -5.03 8.33 11.44
C GLN A 162 -4.12 9.54 11.72
N LYS A 163 -4.62 10.55 12.44
CA LYS A 163 -3.81 11.71 12.86
C LYS A 163 -2.66 11.30 13.77
N LYS A 164 -2.92 10.41 14.74
CA LYS A 164 -1.88 9.89 15.64
C LYS A 164 -0.85 9.07 14.88
N ASP A 165 -1.28 8.20 13.97
CA ASP A 165 -0.36 7.41 13.16
C ASP A 165 0.53 8.31 12.28
N PHE A 166 -0.04 9.38 11.72
CA PHE A 166 0.73 10.38 10.98
C PHE A 166 1.72 11.14 11.85
N GLU A 167 1.33 11.54 13.06
CA GLU A 167 2.23 12.19 14.02
C GLU A 167 3.40 11.27 14.41
N HIS A 168 3.13 9.99 14.66
CA HIS A 168 4.17 9.01 14.92
C HIS A 168 5.09 8.86 13.70
N TYR A 169 4.56 8.73 12.49
CA TYR A 169 5.37 8.66 11.28
C TYR A 169 6.27 9.88 11.09
N GLU A 170 5.78 11.10 11.35
CA GLU A 170 6.60 12.31 11.33
C GLU A 170 7.71 12.29 12.39
N ASN A 171 7.48 11.67 13.55
CA ASN A 171 8.52 11.44 14.54
C ASN A 171 9.53 10.38 14.09
N VAL A 172 9.13 9.35 13.34
CA VAL A 172 10.09 8.42 12.69
C VAL A 172 11.00 9.18 11.73
N LYS A 173 10.45 10.04 10.86
CA LYS A 173 11.26 10.86 9.94
C LYS A 173 12.29 11.70 10.68
N LYS A 174 11.87 12.40 11.74
CA LYS A 174 12.78 13.21 12.56
C LYS A 174 13.85 12.36 13.26
N ARG A 175 13.49 11.16 13.73
CA ARG A 175 14.45 10.19 14.29
C ARG A 175 15.48 9.77 13.24
N GLN A 176 15.06 9.46 12.03
CA GLN A 176 15.97 9.07 10.94
C GLN A 176 16.87 10.22 10.52
N PHE A 177 16.35 11.45 10.42
CA PHE A 177 17.20 12.63 10.21
C PHE A 177 18.27 12.77 11.31
N LYS A 178 17.91 12.56 12.58
CA LYS A 178 18.89 12.62 13.68
C LYS A 178 19.90 11.48 13.64
N ARG A 179 19.53 10.29 13.15
CA ARG A 179 20.48 9.19 12.91
C ARG A 179 21.48 9.55 11.80
N LYS A 180 21.01 10.17 10.72
CA LYS A 180 21.88 10.67 9.65
C LYS A 180 22.81 11.77 10.15
N GLU A 181 22.29 12.77 10.87
CA GLU A 181 23.09 13.84 11.47
C GLU A 181 24.16 13.30 12.41
N LYS A 182 23.86 12.22 13.15
CA LYS A 182 24.84 11.52 13.98
C LYS A 182 25.97 10.92 13.14
N ALA A 183 25.63 10.22 12.05
CA ALA A 183 26.63 9.60 11.16
C ALA A 183 27.53 10.67 10.52
N ASP A 184 26.94 11.75 10.01
CA ASP A 184 27.68 12.88 9.44
C ASP A 184 28.60 13.55 10.48
N LEU A 185 28.17 13.64 11.74
CA LEU A 185 28.98 14.18 12.85
C LEU A 185 30.16 13.25 13.21
N GLU A 186 29.96 11.92 13.14
CA GLU A 186 31.01 10.93 13.34
C GLU A 186 32.06 11.01 12.23
N GLU A 187 31.63 11.13 10.97
CA GLU A 187 32.52 11.33 9.83
C GLU A 187 33.33 12.63 9.93
N GLN A 188 32.69 13.75 10.32
CA GLN A 188 33.40 15.02 10.56
C GLN A 188 34.48 14.88 11.64
N ARG A 189 34.19 14.10 12.69
CA ARG A 189 35.15 13.86 13.76
C ARG A 189 36.34 13.04 13.29
N GLU A 190 36.11 12.01 12.47
CA GLU A 190 37.15 11.16 11.87
C GLU A 190 38.03 11.97 10.90
N ASN A 191 37.42 12.83 10.09
CA ASN A 191 38.10 13.70 9.14
C ASN A 191 38.78 14.93 9.80
N GLY A 192 38.62 15.10 11.11
CA GLY A 192 39.22 16.23 11.84
C GLY A 192 38.64 17.60 11.48
N THR A 193 37.44 17.65 10.89
CA THR A 193 36.79 18.89 10.43
C THR A 193 35.95 19.57 11.51
N ILE A 194 35.86 18.99 12.70
CA ILE A 194 35.17 19.54 13.87
C ILE A 194 36.04 19.43 15.12
N ASP A 195 36.04 20.48 15.95
CA ASP A 195 36.75 20.46 17.23
C ASP A 195 36.01 19.59 18.27
N LEU A 196 36.75 19.20 19.31
CA LEU A 196 36.23 18.27 20.31
C LEU A 196 35.04 18.84 21.11
N LYS A 197 35.04 20.13 21.42
CA LYS A 197 34.00 20.74 22.26
C LYS A 197 32.69 20.82 21.49
N ASP A 198 32.74 21.27 20.23
CA ASP A 198 31.56 21.36 19.37
C ASP A 198 31.03 19.96 19.04
N TYR A 199 31.92 18.98 18.80
CA TYR A 199 31.54 17.59 18.62
C TYR A 199 30.77 17.03 19.83
N LEU A 200 31.30 17.20 21.04
CA LEU A 200 30.66 16.66 22.25
C LEU A 200 29.31 17.32 22.53
N THR A 201 29.20 18.63 22.26
CA THR A 201 27.94 19.39 22.44
C THR A 201 26.88 18.87 21.49
N LYS A 202 27.16 18.83 20.18
CA LYS A 202 26.23 18.31 19.16
C LYS A 202 25.87 16.84 19.40
N LYS A 203 26.85 16.01 19.77
CA LYS A 203 26.61 14.59 20.07
C LYS A 203 25.62 14.41 21.21
N LYS A 204 25.71 15.24 22.25
CA LYS A 204 24.76 15.22 23.37
C LYS A 204 23.35 15.61 22.92
N GLU A 205 23.21 16.71 22.18
CA GLU A 205 21.93 17.19 21.66
C GLU A 205 21.26 16.14 20.75
N ILE A 206 22.02 15.54 19.83
CA ILE A 206 21.51 14.48 18.95
C ILE A 206 21.03 13.29 19.78
N LYS A 207 21.80 12.87 20.78
CA LYS A 207 21.41 11.76 21.66
C LYS A 207 20.10 12.06 22.39
N GLU A 208 19.97 13.23 23.00
CA GLU A 208 18.75 13.61 23.73
C GLU A 208 17.52 13.61 22.81
N MET A 209 17.68 14.08 21.57
CA MET A 209 16.60 14.03 20.58
C MET A 209 16.25 12.61 20.12
N LEU A 210 17.24 11.73 19.96
CA LEU A 210 16.99 10.32 19.64
C LEU A 210 16.25 9.63 20.78
N ASP A 211 16.68 9.83 22.02
CA ASP A 211 16.02 9.28 23.22
C ASP A 211 14.56 9.79 23.32
N TYR A 212 14.32 11.07 22.98
CA TYR A 212 12.97 11.65 22.92
C TYR A 212 12.08 10.96 21.88
N TYR A 213 12.57 10.77 20.65
CA TYR A 213 11.76 10.11 19.61
C TYR A 213 11.54 8.63 19.91
N ASP A 214 12.54 7.93 20.46
CA ASP A 214 12.39 6.54 20.88
C ASP A 214 11.35 6.39 21.99
N TYR A 215 11.29 7.33 22.94
CA TYR A 215 10.23 7.36 23.96
C TYR A 215 8.83 7.54 23.32
N TRP A 216 8.69 8.47 22.39
CA TRP A 216 7.40 8.75 21.74
C TRP A 216 6.91 7.64 20.82
N LEU A 217 7.83 6.89 20.20
CA LEU A 217 7.50 5.79 19.29
C LEU A 217 7.30 4.46 20.01
N LYS A 218 7.62 4.39 21.30
CA LYS A 218 7.51 3.17 22.10
C LYS A 218 6.06 2.66 22.15
N ASN A 219 5.89 1.35 21.94
CA ASN A 219 4.61 0.64 21.84
C ASN A 219 3.70 1.14 20.70
N THR A 220 4.25 1.86 19.72
CA THR A 220 3.52 2.19 18.49
C THR A 220 3.88 1.20 17.39
N ARG A 221 3.05 1.10 16.35
CA ARG A 221 3.36 0.31 15.14
C ARG A 221 4.65 0.76 14.42
N PHE A 222 5.17 1.94 14.78
CA PHE A 222 6.33 2.59 14.19
C PHE A 222 7.59 2.48 15.06
N GLU A 223 7.52 1.80 16.21
CA GLU A 223 8.64 1.68 17.15
C GLU A 223 9.94 1.24 16.44
N ASN A 224 9.80 0.28 15.54
CA ASN A 224 10.90 -0.36 14.81
C ASN A 224 11.21 0.25 13.43
N TRP A 225 10.56 1.36 13.05
CA TRP A 225 10.78 2.03 11.76
C TRP A 225 12.03 2.94 11.74
#